data_AF-A0A6L9IQX7-F1
#
_entry.id   AF-A0A6L9IQX7-F1
#
_cell.length_a   1.000
_cell.length_b   1.000
_cell.length_c   1.000
_cell.angle_alpha   90.00
_cell.angle_beta   90.00
_cell.angle_gamma   90.00
#
_symmetry.space_group_name_H-M   'P 1'
#
loop_
_entity.id
_entity.type
_entity.pdbx_description
1 polymer ?
#
loop_
_entity_poly.entity_id
_entity_poly.type
_entity_poly.pdbx_seq_one_letter_code
_entity_poly.pdbx_strand_id
1 'polypeptide(L)'
;MSKQLPRLGSNQQQQPSRQPPPPIPRRSPPGGLPTPAGTRSNANAPAQRPPAPPGGLGARLGSRATWEIIGLADVVTYFDLNSIAPAVGSLLGLGTGTTAEHIIAALENDKAKADALKEQLDSAWQAFNFTGAMLVYDWQTESKNALNARLEALKAPSKYVQADEPLLVLNVLARARSSLLMVQSPLALEKPFLNRLLIADDPRLETLVRQQPHQEIPFYEPQELELEDEDESP
;
A
#
# COMPACT_ATOMS: atom_id res chain seq x y z
N MET A 1 -52.02 7.84 25.06
CA MET A 1 -52.26 6.45 24.62
C MET A 1 -50.91 5.77 24.48
N SER A 2 -50.46 5.07 25.52
CA SER A 2 -49.13 4.46 25.58
C SER A 2 -49.14 3.07 24.96
N LYS A 3 -48.47 2.90 23.83
CA LYS A 3 -48.25 1.59 23.19
C LYS A 3 -47.02 0.92 23.82
N GLN A 4 -47.25 -0.14 24.59
CA GLN A 4 -46.20 -1.06 25.06
C GLN A 4 -45.68 -1.88 23.88
N LEU A 5 -44.36 -1.93 23.73
CA LEU A 5 -43.67 -2.78 22.75
C LEU A 5 -43.32 -4.15 23.38
N PRO A 6 -43.37 -5.24 22.60
CA PRO A 6 -43.11 -6.59 23.08
C PRO A 6 -41.61 -6.83 23.32
N ARG A 7 -41.30 -7.47 24.46
CA ARG A 7 -39.95 -7.93 24.82
C ARG A 7 -39.60 -9.19 24.00
N LEU A 8 -38.57 -9.08 23.17
CA LEU A 8 -37.96 -10.23 22.48
C LEU A 8 -37.12 -11.05 23.46
N GLY A 9 -37.44 -12.33 23.55
CA GLY A 9 -36.75 -13.31 24.40
C GLY A 9 -35.34 -13.60 23.89
N SER A 10 -34.38 -13.53 24.79
CA SER A 10 -32.98 -13.90 24.58
C SER A 10 -32.83 -15.42 24.50
N ASN A 11 -32.71 -15.93 23.27
CA ASN A 11 -32.42 -17.33 23.01
C ASN A 11 -30.90 -17.55 23.13
N GLN A 12 -30.45 -17.97 24.31
CA GLN A 12 -29.05 -18.21 24.61
C GLN A 12 -28.64 -19.58 24.07
N GLN A 13 -28.20 -19.63 22.80
CA GLN A 13 -27.59 -20.83 22.23
C GLN A 13 -26.23 -21.09 22.89
N GLN A 14 -26.16 -22.18 23.66
CA GLN A 14 -24.95 -22.71 24.25
C GLN A 14 -23.97 -23.10 23.14
N GLN A 15 -22.82 -22.42 23.08
CA GLN A 15 -21.74 -22.79 22.17
C GLN A 15 -21.05 -24.08 22.67
N PRO A 16 -20.76 -25.05 21.78
CA PRO A 16 -20.02 -26.25 22.13
C PRO A 16 -18.56 -25.91 22.46
N SER A 17 -18.10 -26.43 23.60
CA SER A 17 -16.76 -26.29 24.14
C SER A 17 -15.71 -26.80 23.14
N ARG A 18 -14.94 -25.89 22.54
CA ARG A 18 -13.77 -26.26 21.71
C ARG A 18 -12.65 -26.76 22.62
N GLN A 19 -12.35 -28.05 22.52
CA GLN A 19 -11.20 -28.68 23.16
C GLN A 19 -9.91 -28.14 22.52
N PRO A 20 -8.88 -27.77 23.31
CA PRO A 20 -7.62 -27.28 22.75
C PRO A 20 -6.85 -28.41 22.04
N PRO A 21 -6.14 -28.11 20.94
CA PRO A 21 -5.35 -29.09 20.22
C PRO A 21 -4.15 -29.58 21.07
N PRO A 22 -3.71 -30.83 20.88
CA PRO A 22 -2.57 -31.40 21.60
C PRO A 22 -1.25 -30.69 21.23
N PRO A 23 -0.29 -30.59 22.17
CA PRO A 23 1.00 -29.93 21.94
C PRO A 23 1.86 -30.68 20.91
N ILE A 24 2.42 -29.93 19.95
CA ILE A 24 3.33 -30.45 18.92
C ILE A 24 4.71 -30.73 19.55
N PRO A 25 5.30 -31.92 19.34
CA PRO A 25 6.63 -32.24 19.86
C PRO A 25 7.72 -31.38 19.20
N ARG A 26 8.51 -30.69 20.05
CA ARG A 26 9.68 -29.89 19.63
C ARG A 26 10.78 -30.83 19.12
N ARG A 27 11.07 -30.77 17.82
CA ARG A 27 12.30 -31.33 17.25
C ARG A 27 13.47 -30.40 17.58
N SER A 28 14.46 -30.92 18.28
CA SER A 28 15.76 -30.27 18.49
C SER A 28 16.51 -30.12 17.16
N PRO A 29 17.16 -28.98 16.88
CA PRO A 29 18.02 -28.83 15.70
C PRO A 29 19.32 -29.64 15.86
N PRO A 30 19.83 -30.27 14.79
CA PRO A 30 21.11 -30.96 14.81
C PRO A 30 22.28 -29.97 14.81
N GLY A 31 23.40 -30.44 15.38
CA GLY A 31 24.56 -29.68 15.80
C GLY A 31 25.30 -28.86 14.73
N GLY A 32 25.83 -27.73 15.21
CA GLY A 32 27.22 -27.29 15.09
C GLY A 32 27.93 -27.45 13.74
N LEU A 33 28.09 -26.34 13.04
CA LEU A 33 29.13 -26.17 12.02
C LEU A 33 30.37 -25.49 12.63
N PRO A 34 31.58 -25.94 12.28
CA PRO A 34 32.83 -25.35 12.74
C PRO A 34 33.15 -24.03 12.01
N THR A 35 33.50 -23.01 12.80
CA THR A 35 34.07 -21.74 12.34
C THR A 35 35.49 -21.94 11.78
N PRO A 36 35.81 -21.53 10.55
CA PRO A 36 37.19 -21.44 10.09
C PRO A 36 37.83 -20.15 10.63
N ALA A 37 39.00 -20.33 11.26
CA ALA A 37 39.89 -19.27 11.68
C ALA A 37 40.85 -18.86 10.55
N GLY A 38 41.22 -17.58 10.50
CA GLY A 38 42.28 -17.02 9.64
C GLY A 38 41.73 -16.37 8.35
N THR A 39 42.21 -15.22 7.88
CA THR A 39 43.53 -14.62 8.00
C THR A 39 43.42 -13.12 7.72
N ARG A 40 43.98 -12.27 8.59
CA ARG A 40 44.20 -10.85 8.33
C ARG A 40 45.38 -10.71 7.37
N SER A 41 45.12 -10.29 6.14
CA SER A 41 46.17 -9.82 5.22
C SER A 41 45.89 -8.36 4.86
N ASN A 42 46.67 -7.50 5.52
CA ASN A 42 46.84 -6.10 5.21
C ASN A 42 47.81 -6.02 4.00
N ALA A 43 47.33 -5.55 2.85
CA ALA A 43 48.20 -5.23 1.71
C ALA A 43 47.56 -4.12 0.88
N ASN A 44 47.98 -2.91 1.19
CA ASN A 44 47.70 -1.69 0.44
C ASN A 44 48.51 -1.75 -0.87
N ALA A 45 47.90 -2.26 -1.94
CA ALA A 45 48.45 -2.20 -3.30
C ALA A 45 47.30 -2.05 -4.31
N PRO A 46 47.32 -1.06 -5.22
CA PRO A 46 46.33 -0.95 -6.29
C PRO A 46 46.61 -2.06 -7.32
N ALA A 47 45.93 -3.18 -7.19
CA ALA A 47 45.95 -4.25 -8.17
C ALA A 47 45.25 -3.76 -9.45
N GLN A 48 46.02 -3.55 -10.52
CA GLN A 48 45.50 -3.32 -11.86
C GLN A 48 44.66 -4.55 -12.26
N ARG A 49 43.35 -4.36 -12.43
CA ARG A 49 42.47 -5.43 -12.92
C ARG A 49 42.83 -5.72 -14.38
N PRO A 50 43.06 -6.98 -14.77
CA PRO A 50 43.22 -7.32 -16.17
C PRO A 50 41.92 -6.97 -16.94
N PRO A 51 42.02 -6.53 -18.21
CA PRO A 51 40.85 -6.24 -19.02
C PRO A 51 40.01 -7.51 -19.16
N ALA A 52 38.69 -7.37 -18.94
CA ALA A 52 37.76 -8.48 -19.07
C ALA A 52 37.80 -9.04 -20.50
N PRO A 53 37.87 -10.37 -20.69
CA PRO A 53 37.90 -10.97 -22.01
C PRO A 53 36.59 -10.67 -22.76
N PRO A 54 36.67 -10.26 -24.04
CA PRO A 54 35.48 -10.07 -24.87
C PRO A 54 34.91 -11.46 -25.22
N GLY A 55 33.70 -11.76 -24.74
CA GLY A 55 32.99 -12.99 -25.14
C GLY A 55 32.39 -13.85 -24.03
N GLY A 56 32.06 -13.29 -22.87
CA GLY A 56 31.28 -14.01 -21.87
C GLY A 56 29.83 -14.25 -22.35
N LEU A 57 29.36 -15.50 -22.26
CA LEU A 57 27.96 -15.93 -22.49
C LEU A 57 26.90 -15.17 -21.66
N GLY A 58 27.29 -14.21 -20.82
CA GLY A 58 26.39 -13.30 -20.09
C GLY A 58 25.74 -12.20 -20.94
N ALA A 59 26.11 -12.03 -22.21
CA ALA A 59 25.55 -10.97 -23.06
C ALA A 59 24.20 -11.31 -23.74
N ARG A 60 23.62 -12.50 -23.52
CA ARG A 60 22.35 -12.93 -24.16
C ARG A 60 21.18 -13.15 -23.20
N LEU A 61 21.34 -12.87 -21.91
CA LEU A 61 20.26 -12.83 -20.90
C LEU A 61 19.87 -11.36 -20.60
N GLY A 62 19.75 -10.55 -21.66
CA GLY A 62 19.50 -9.11 -21.57
C GLY A 62 18.04 -8.69 -21.47
N SER A 63 17.09 -9.62 -21.55
CA SER A 63 15.70 -9.36 -21.19
C SER A 63 15.57 -9.47 -19.68
N ARG A 64 15.69 -8.35 -18.96
CA ARG A 64 15.16 -8.24 -17.61
C ARG A 64 13.69 -8.64 -17.69
N ALA A 65 13.34 -9.81 -17.18
CA ALA A 65 11.96 -10.19 -17.01
C ALA A 65 11.33 -9.17 -16.06
N THR A 66 10.58 -8.23 -16.61
CA THR A 66 9.74 -7.31 -15.86
C THR A 66 8.48 -8.07 -15.52
N TRP A 67 8.39 -8.54 -14.27
CA TRP A 67 7.15 -9.08 -13.75
C TRP A 67 6.23 -7.91 -13.44
N GLU A 68 5.16 -7.77 -14.22
CA GLU A 68 4.10 -6.80 -13.96
C GLU A 68 3.00 -7.52 -13.17
N ILE A 69 2.79 -7.09 -11.93
CA ILE A 69 1.72 -7.63 -11.09
C ILE A 69 0.49 -6.76 -11.36
N ILE A 70 -0.52 -7.34 -12.00
CA ILE A 70 -1.78 -6.66 -12.31
C ILE A 70 -2.81 -7.07 -11.26
N GLY A 71 -3.49 -6.10 -10.67
CA GLY A 71 -4.60 -6.36 -9.75
C GLY A 71 -5.70 -7.18 -10.42
N LEU A 72 -6.26 -8.13 -9.69
CA LEU A 72 -7.27 -9.07 -10.19
C LEU A 72 -8.70 -8.64 -9.87
N ALA A 73 -8.90 -7.67 -8.98
CA ALA A 73 -10.24 -7.18 -8.69
C ALA A 73 -10.76 -6.25 -9.80
N ASP A 74 -12.08 -6.08 -9.83
CA ASP A 74 -12.77 -5.13 -10.71
C ASP A 74 -12.82 -3.72 -10.09
N VAL A 75 -12.65 -3.66 -8.77
CA VAL A 75 -12.62 -2.43 -7.98
C VAL A 75 -11.24 -2.31 -7.34
N VAL A 76 -10.62 -1.14 -7.48
CA VAL A 76 -9.38 -0.82 -6.78
C VAL A 76 -9.58 0.40 -5.89
N THR A 77 -8.99 0.35 -4.70
CA THR A 77 -8.99 1.43 -3.72
C THR A 77 -7.80 2.34 -3.98
N TYR A 78 -8.03 3.64 -4.04
CA TYR A 78 -7.04 4.67 -4.33
C TYR A 78 -6.67 5.45 -3.06
N PHE A 79 -5.37 5.64 -2.82
CA PHE A 79 -4.82 6.33 -1.65
C PHE A 79 -3.85 7.44 -2.09
N ASP A 80 -4.16 8.67 -1.70
CA ASP A 80 -3.38 9.87 -2.02
C ASP A 80 -3.45 10.86 -0.87
N LEU A 81 -2.30 11.40 -0.46
CA LEU A 81 -2.26 12.40 0.60
C LEU A 81 -2.89 13.72 0.16
N ASN A 82 -2.84 14.06 -1.13
CA ASN A 82 -3.37 15.34 -1.62
C ASN A 82 -4.89 15.41 -1.47
N SER A 83 -5.61 14.31 -1.70
CA SER A 83 -7.08 14.31 -1.59
C SER A 83 -7.57 14.51 -0.17
N ILE A 84 -6.78 14.11 0.83
CA ILE A 84 -7.11 14.27 2.25
C ILE A 84 -6.35 15.42 2.93
N ALA A 85 -5.54 16.19 2.19
CA ALA A 85 -4.65 17.19 2.76
C ALA A 85 -5.37 18.24 3.63
N PRO A 86 -6.58 18.73 3.29
CA PRO A 86 -7.32 19.64 4.17
C PRO A 86 -7.72 19.00 5.49
N ALA A 87 -8.16 17.73 5.48
CA ALA A 87 -8.59 17.00 6.67
C ALA A 87 -7.39 16.70 7.59
N VAL A 88 -6.27 16.25 7.03
CA VAL A 88 -5.02 16.04 7.78
C VAL A 88 -4.46 17.37 8.29
N GLY A 89 -4.53 18.44 7.50
CA GLY A 89 -4.13 19.78 7.91
C GLY A 89 -4.94 20.29 9.11
N SER A 90 -6.25 20.01 9.14
CA SER A 90 -7.09 20.30 10.30
C SER A 90 -6.68 19.47 11.52
N LEU A 91 -6.43 18.17 11.35
CA LEU A 91 -5.96 17.27 12.41
C LEU A 91 -4.64 17.75 13.05
N LEU A 92 -3.73 18.29 12.23
CA LEU A 92 -2.42 18.78 12.65
C LEU A 92 -2.40 20.26 13.06
N GLY A 93 -3.52 20.97 12.95
CA GLY A 93 -3.62 22.40 13.27
C GLY A 93 -2.86 23.31 12.30
N LEU A 94 -2.73 22.92 11.03
CA LEU A 94 -2.04 23.68 9.97
C LEU A 94 -2.93 24.71 9.26
N GLY A 95 -4.25 24.62 9.44
CA GLY A 95 -5.22 25.57 8.88
C GLY A 95 -5.80 25.18 7.53
N THR A 96 -6.59 26.08 6.94
CA THR A 96 -7.23 25.89 5.62
C THR A 96 -6.22 26.05 4.48
N GLY A 97 -6.39 25.32 3.39
CA GLY A 97 -5.47 25.38 2.24
C GLY A 97 -4.19 24.56 2.42
N THR A 98 -4.16 23.67 3.42
CA THR A 98 -3.05 22.75 3.63
C THR A 98 -2.89 21.81 2.43
N THR A 99 -1.66 21.69 1.94
CA THR A 99 -1.26 20.74 0.88
C THR A 99 -0.46 19.57 1.47
N ALA A 100 -0.22 18.52 0.68
CA ALA A 100 0.61 17.38 1.10
C ALA A 100 2.02 17.81 1.53
N GLU A 101 2.63 18.78 0.83
CA GLU A 101 3.97 19.29 1.14
C GLU A 101 4.01 19.99 2.49
N HIS A 102 2.97 20.77 2.83
CA HIS A 102 2.86 21.43 4.13
C HIS A 102 2.76 20.39 5.26
N ILE A 103 2.01 19.32 5.06
CA ILE A 103 1.90 18.21 6.03
C ILE A 103 3.25 17.52 6.22
N ILE A 104 3.90 17.14 5.12
CA ILE A 104 5.21 16.48 5.15
C ILE A 104 6.23 17.36 5.86
N ALA A 105 6.31 18.64 5.49
CA ALA A 105 7.21 19.60 6.13
C ALA A 105 6.90 19.77 7.63
N ALA A 106 5.63 19.79 8.03
CA ALA A 106 5.27 19.88 9.44
C ALA A 106 5.70 18.64 10.23
N LEU A 107 5.53 17.43 9.66
CA LEU A 107 5.92 16.18 10.30
C LEU A 107 7.44 16.00 10.37
N GLU A 108 8.19 16.49 9.37
CA GLU A 108 9.65 16.46 9.36
C GLU A 108 10.27 17.46 10.34
N ASN A 109 9.67 18.65 10.49
CA ASN A 109 10.20 19.71 11.36
C ASN A 109 9.74 19.62 12.83
N ASP A 110 8.61 18.96 13.11
CA ASP A 110 8.05 18.86 14.46
C ASP A 110 7.90 17.39 14.89
N LYS A 111 8.95 16.89 15.55
CA LYS A 111 8.98 15.51 16.05
C LYS A 111 7.84 15.21 17.03
N ALA A 112 7.46 16.17 17.87
CA ALA A 112 6.40 15.95 18.86
C ALA A 112 5.04 15.72 18.18
N LYS A 113 4.74 16.49 17.13
CA LYS A 113 3.56 16.25 16.29
C LYS A 113 3.62 14.91 15.58
N ALA A 114 4.76 14.55 15.01
CA ALA A 114 4.93 13.27 14.33
C ALA A 114 4.72 12.08 15.28
N ASP A 115 5.26 12.14 16.49
CA ASP A 115 5.11 11.08 17.49
C ASP A 115 3.65 10.99 18.00
N ALA A 116 2.98 12.12 18.25
CA ALA A 116 1.56 12.15 18.60
C ALA A 116 0.67 11.58 17.48
N LEU A 117 0.97 11.88 16.21
CA LEU A 117 0.25 11.32 15.06
C LEU A 117 0.49 9.81 14.95
N LYS A 118 1.71 9.32 15.19
CA LYS A 118 2.01 7.87 15.15
C LYS A 118 1.16 7.09 16.13
N GLU A 119 0.98 7.58 17.36
CA GLU A 119 0.13 6.92 18.35
C GLU A 119 -1.34 6.81 17.87
N GLN A 120 -1.86 7.88 17.27
CA GLN A 120 -3.21 7.87 16.69
C GLN A 120 -3.32 6.90 15.51
N LEU A 121 -2.32 6.89 14.62
CA LEU A 121 -2.25 5.99 13.47
C LEU A 121 -2.16 4.53 13.91
N ASP A 122 -1.33 4.20 14.90
CA ASP A 122 -1.23 2.85 15.48
C ASP A 122 -2.57 2.42 16.09
N SER A 123 -3.23 3.29 16.87
CA SER A 123 -4.55 2.98 17.45
C SER A 123 -5.61 2.72 16.38
N ALA A 124 -5.69 3.57 15.35
CA ALA A 124 -6.63 3.40 14.25
C ALA A 124 -6.35 2.12 13.44
N TRP A 125 -5.07 1.83 13.19
CA TRP A 125 -4.66 0.63 12.46
C TRP A 125 -5.08 -0.68 13.15
N GLN A 126 -4.96 -0.73 14.48
CA GLN A 126 -5.45 -1.87 15.25
C GLN A 126 -6.99 -2.02 15.15
N ALA A 127 -7.73 -0.91 15.13
CA ALA A 127 -9.19 -0.94 15.00
C ALA A 127 -9.66 -1.51 13.65
N PHE A 128 -8.87 -1.37 12.59
CA PHE A 128 -9.17 -1.97 11.28
C PHE A 128 -9.03 -3.49 11.25
N ASN A 129 -8.34 -4.10 12.24
CA ASN A 129 -8.22 -5.55 12.39
C ASN A 129 -7.71 -6.29 11.13
N PHE A 130 -6.80 -5.68 10.37
CA PHE A 130 -6.19 -6.34 9.22
C PHE A 130 -5.33 -7.55 9.63
N THR A 131 -5.28 -8.58 8.78
CA THR A 131 -4.50 -9.80 9.01
C THR A 131 -3.61 -10.16 7.82
N GLY A 132 -2.33 -10.46 8.04
CA GLY A 132 -1.44 -10.89 6.96
C GLY A 132 -0.86 -9.74 6.12
N ALA A 133 -0.75 -9.95 4.82
CA ALA A 133 -0.19 -8.98 3.88
C ALA A 133 -1.23 -8.59 2.82
N MET A 134 -1.11 -7.38 2.30
CA MET A 134 -1.89 -6.84 1.19
C MET A 134 -0.94 -6.36 0.11
N LEU A 135 -1.30 -6.56 -1.16
CA LEU A 135 -0.56 -5.97 -2.27
C LEU A 135 -1.02 -4.53 -2.46
N VAL A 136 -0.04 -3.66 -2.69
CA VAL A 136 -0.26 -2.26 -3.05
C VAL A 136 0.62 -1.95 -4.24
N TYR A 137 0.11 -1.14 -5.16
CA TYR A 137 0.82 -0.81 -6.40
C TYR A 137 0.99 0.70 -6.47
N ASP A 138 2.16 1.14 -6.95
CA ASP A 138 2.33 2.54 -7.27
C ASP A 138 1.44 2.90 -8.46
N TRP A 139 0.73 4.02 -8.32
CA TRP A 139 -0.17 4.50 -9.36
C TRP A 139 0.60 5.24 -10.44
N GLN A 140 1.17 4.44 -11.34
CA GLN A 140 1.89 4.89 -12.52
C GLN A 140 1.01 4.74 -13.76
N THR A 141 1.34 5.49 -14.81
CA THR A 141 0.61 5.48 -16.09
C THR A 141 0.55 4.07 -16.69
N GLU A 142 1.63 3.30 -16.55
CA GLU A 142 1.74 1.92 -17.02
C GLU A 142 0.77 1.01 -16.28
N SER A 143 0.81 1.01 -14.94
CA SER A 143 -0.12 0.25 -14.08
C SER A 143 -1.58 0.60 -14.36
N LYS A 144 -1.86 1.90 -14.58
CA LYS A 144 -3.18 2.40 -14.98
C LYS A 144 -3.58 1.78 -16.31
N ASN A 145 -2.76 1.91 -17.35
CA ASN A 145 -3.06 1.39 -18.68
C ASN A 145 -3.25 -0.14 -18.69
N ALA A 146 -2.41 -0.88 -17.96
CA ALA A 146 -2.51 -2.33 -17.85
C ALA A 146 -3.80 -2.78 -17.15
N LEU A 147 -4.17 -2.14 -16.04
CA LEU A 147 -5.44 -2.38 -15.36
C LEU A 147 -6.62 -2.06 -16.29
N ASN A 148 -6.50 -0.99 -17.05
CA ASN A 148 -7.52 -0.54 -17.98
C ASN A 148 -7.78 -1.53 -19.11
N ALA A 149 -6.71 -1.93 -19.80
CA ALA A 149 -6.77 -2.88 -20.89
C ALA A 149 -7.35 -4.22 -20.43
N ARG A 150 -7.03 -4.63 -19.20
CA ARG A 150 -7.62 -5.82 -18.59
C ARG A 150 -9.13 -5.66 -18.37
N LEU A 151 -9.57 -4.57 -17.76
CA LEU A 151 -11.00 -4.35 -17.45
C LEU A 151 -11.83 -4.17 -18.71
N GLU A 152 -11.28 -3.51 -19.74
CA GLU A 152 -11.88 -3.40 -21.06
C GLU A 152 -12.03 -4.78 -21.74
N ALA A 153 -10.98 -5.61 -21.70
CA ALA A 153 -11.05 -6.97 -22.24
C ALA A 153 -12.10 -7.84 -21.53
N LEU A 154 -12.34 -7.61 -20.24
CA LEU A 154 -13.37 -8.26 -19.45
C LEU A 154 -14.76 -7.63 -19.60
N LYS A 155 -14.87 -6.47 -20.27
CA LYS A 155 -16.08 -5.63 -20.33
C LYS A 155 -16.62 -5.30 -18.93
N ALA A 156 -15.73 -5.19 -17.95
CA ALA A 156 -16.06 -4.83 -16.58
C ALA A 156 -16.04 -3.30 -16.41
N PRO A 157 -16.94 -2.72 -15.59
CA PRO A 157 -16.91 -1.29 -15.31
C PRO A 157 -15.68 -0.95 -14.47
N SER A 158 -14.75 -0.20 -15.05
CA SER A 158 -13.56 0.26 -14.35
C SER A 158 -13.91 1.36 -13.35
N LYS A 159 -13.91 1.02 -12.06
CA LYS A 159 -14.22 1.96 -10.97
C LYS A 159 -13.10 2.02 -9.95
N TYR A 160 -12.74 3.23 -9.57
CA TYR A 160 -11.92 3.50 -8.40
C TYR A 160 -12.79 3.90 -7.24
N VAL A 161 -12.44 3.41 -6.06
CA VAL A 161 -12.98 3.94 -4.81
C VAL A 161 -11.88 4.74 -4.14
N GLN A 162 -12.05 6.06 -4.10
CA GLN A 162 -11.11 6.94 -3.41
C GLN A 162 -11.31 6.82 -1.89
N ALA A 163 -10.21 6.58 -1.17
CA ALA A 163 -10.22 6.60 0.28
C ALA A 163 -10.13 8.05 0.78
N ASP A 164 -11.18 8.50 1.46
CA ASP A 164 -11.25 9.86 2.02
C ASP A 164 -10.99 9.91 3.54
N GLU A 165 -10.88 8.74 4.20
CA GLU A 165 -10.62 8.66 5.64
C GLU A 165 -9.13 8.94 5.93
N PRO A 166 -8.80 10.04 6.63
CA PRO A 166 -7.42 10.50 6.75
C PRO A 166 -6.47 9.50 7.43
N LEU A 167 -6.93 8.83 8.49
CA LEU A 167 -6.08 7.92 9.27
C LEU A 167 -5.77 6.63 8.51
N LEU A 168 -6.71 6.14 7.71
CA LEU A 168 -6.56 4.98 6.84
C LEU A 168 -5.54 5.29 5.73
N VAL A 169 -5.74 6.38 4.98
CA VAL A 169 -4.83 6.76 3.90
C VAL A 169 -3.42 6.97 4.44
N LEU A 170 -3.26 7.73 5.53
CA LEU A 170 -1.95 7.94 6.15
C LEU A 170 -1.33 6.62 6.63
N ASN A 171 -2.09 5.71 7.24
CA ASN A 171 -1.57 4.40 7.64
C ASN A 171 -1.09 3.59 6.44
N VAL A 172 -1.88 3.53 5.37
CA VAL A 172 -1.52 2.78 4.16
C VAL A 172 -0.24 3.35 3.55
N LEU A 173 -0.16 4.66 3.33
CA LEU A 173 1.03 5.32 2.77
C LEU A 173 2.26 5.13 3.68
N ALA A 174 2.11 5.34 4.99
CA ALA A 174 3.22 5.28 5.95
C ALA A 174 3.73 3.86 6.22
N ARG A 175 2.90 2.82 6.02
CA ARG A 175 3.26 1.41 6.28
C ARG A 175 3.62 0.62 5.03
N ALA A 176 3.15 1.03 3.85
CA ALA A 176 3.48 0.37 2.59
C ALA A 176 5.00 0.38 2.34
N ARG A 177 5.55 -0.78 1.99
CA ARG A 177 6.97 -0.95 1.62
C ARG A 177 7.06 -1.63 0.28
N SER A 178 7.70 -0.96 -0.68
CA SER A 178 7.73 -1.39 -2.09
C SER A 178 6.29 -1.59 -2.58
N SER A 179 5.84 -2.83 -2.71
CA SER A 179 4.49 -3.19 -3.20
C SER A 179 3.68 -4.00 -2.18
N LEU A 180 4.05 -3.92 -0.89
CA LEU A 180 3.47 -4.77 0.13
C LEU A 180 3.13 -3.96 1.38
N LEU A 181 1.90 -4.13 1.84
CA LEU A 181 1.37 -3.55 3.07
C LEU A 181 1.25 -4.67 4.11
N MET A 182 2.17 -4.67 5.08
CA MET A 182 2.14 -5.60 6.21
C MET A 182 1.46 -4.96 7.41
N VAL A 183 0.64 -5.74 8.10
CA VAL A 183 -0.02 -5.31 9.34
C VAL A 183 0.97 -4.84 10.41
N GLN A 184 2.14 -5.49 10.49
CA GLN A 184 3.20 -5.16 11.47
C GLN A 184 4.29 -4.26 10.90
N SER A 185 4.08 -3.66 9.71
CA SER A 185 5.07 -2.75 9.13
C SER A 185 5.22 -1.51 10.02
N PRO A 186 6.45 -1.05 10.30
CA PRO A 186 6.67 0.17 11.07
C PRO A 186 6.11 1.40 10.33
N LEU A 187 5.63 2.39 11.08
CA LEU A 187 5.21 3.68 10.53
C LEU A 187 6.44 4.49 10.12
N ALA A 188 6.47 4.96 8.87
CA ALA A 188 7.41 5.96 8.40
C ALA A 188 6.63 7.15 7.83
N LEU A 189 6.79 8.32 8.47
CA LEU A 189 6.11 9.57 8.09
C LEU A 189 7.03 10.50 7.28
N GLU A 190 8.04 9.93 6.63
CA GLU A 190 8.99 10.69 5.82
C GLU A 190 8.44 10.90 4.41
N LYS A 191 8.88 11.98 3.74
CA LYS A 191 8.51 12.32 2.37
C LYS A 191 8.44 11.15 1.38
N PRO A 192 9.43 10.23 1.26
CA PRO A 192 9.37 9.15 0.26
C PRO A 192 8.20 8.17 0.46
N PHE A 193 7.63 8.08 1.66
CA PHE A 193 6.48 7.22 1.93
C PHE A 193 5.16 7.95 1.70
N LEU A 194 5.09 9.21 2.13
CA LEU A 194 3.88 10.02 2.07
C LEU A 194 3.63 10.64 0.68
N ASN A 195 4.68 10.91 -0.10
CA ASN A 195 4.59 11.47 -1.45
C ASN A 195 4.43 10.38 -2.51
N ARG A 196 3.58 9.40 -2.22
CA ARG A 196 3.25 8.29 -3.13
C ARG A 196 1.75 8.29 -3.36
N LEU A 197 1.40 7.80 -4.53
CA LEU A 197 0.03 7.50 -4.88
C LEU A 197 -0.05 5.98 -4.99
N LEU A 198 -0.90 5.37 -4.17
CA LEU A 198 -1.06 3.92 -4.12
C LEU A 198 -2.44 3.48 -4.53
N ILE A 199 -2.52 2.30 -5.13
CA ILE A 199 -3.76 1.55 -5.28
C ILE A 199 -3.66 0.17 -4.63
N ALA A 200 -4.80 -0.40 -4.25
CA ALA A 200 -4.90 -1.76 -3.76
C ALA A 200 -6.18 -2.43 -4.28
N ASP A 201 -6.11 -3.70 -4.61
CA ASP A 201 -7.24 -4.53 -5.04
C ASP A 201 -7.71 -5.49 -3.94
N ASP A 202 -7.32 -5.23 -2.69
CA ASP A 202 -7.71 -6.07 -1.56
C ASP A 202 -9.16 -5.78 -1.11
N PRO A 203 -10.04 -6.80 -1.05
CA PRO A 203 -11.45 -6.61 -0.73
C PRO A 203 -11.70 -6.09 0.69
N ARG A 204 -10.73 -6.25 1.61
CA ARG A 204 -10.85 -5.73 2.99
C ARG A 204 -10.69 -4.21 3.01
N LEU A 205 -9.77 -3.68 2.20
CA LEU A 205 -9.61 -2.24 2.03
C LEU A 205 -10.84 -1.65 1.35
N GLU A 206 -11.33 -2.29 0.29
CA GLU A 206 -12.57 -1.86 -0.38
C GLU A 206 -13.74 -1.81 0.60
N THR A 207 -13.96 -2.88 1.37
CA THR A 207 -15.05 -2.95 2.35
C THR A 207 -14.94 -1.83 3.38
N LEU A 208 -13.72 -1.56 3.88
CA LEU A 208 -13.49 -0.52 4.87
C LEU A 208 -13.77 0.88 4.31
N VAL A 209 -13.32 1.17 3.08
CA VAL A 209 -13.56 2.48 2.45
C VAL A 209 -15.04 2.67 2.14
N ARG A 210 -15.74 1.62 1.70
CA ARG A 210 -17.20 1.70 1.44
C ARG A 210 -18.04 1.93 2.68
N GLN A 211 -17.52 1.63 3.88
CA GLN A 211 -18.19 1.96 5.15
C GLN A 211 -18.12 3.45 5.50
N GLN A 212 -17.24 4.20 4.84
CA GLN A 212 -17.05 5.63 5.02
C GLN A 212 -17.65 6.41 3.84
N PRO A 213 -17.85 7.73 3.98
CA PRO A 213 -18.01 8.61 2.83
C PRO A 213 -16.82 8.39 1.88
N HIS A 214 -17.13 8.06 0.62
CA HIS A 214 -16.13 7.80 -0.41
C HIS A 214 -16.63 8.36 -1.73
N GLN A 215 -15.68 8.71 -2.60
CA GLN A 215 -15.95 9.06 -3.97
C GLN A 215 -15.68 7.87 -4.90
N GLU A 216 -16.67 7.47 -5.71
CA GLU A 216 -16.44 6.58 -6.84
C GLU A 216 -15.98 7.42 -8.04
N ILE A 217 -14.77 7.17 -8.52
CA ILE A 217 -14.22 7.86 -9.70
C ILE A 217 -14.31 6.88 -10.88
N PRO A 218 -15.03 7.24 -11.96
CA PRO A 218 -15.02 6.44 -13.18
C PRO A 218 -13.62 6.49 -13.80
N PHE A 219 -13.16 5.37 -14.35
CA PHE A 219 -11.83 5.30 -14.95
C PHE A 219 -11.68 6.21 -16.17
N TYR A 220 -12.71 6.27 -16.99
CA TYR A 220 -12.66 6.87 -18.31
C TYR A 220 -12.83 8.38 -18.21
N GLU A 221 -11.71 9.10 -18.18
CA GLU A 221 -11.65 10.40 -18.84
C GLU A 221 -11.45 10.06 -20.32
N PRO A 222 -12.45 10.30 -21.20
CA PRO A 222 -12.22 10.17 -22.62
C PRO A 222 -10.95 10.93 -22.94
N GLN A 223 -9.94 10.25 -23.48
CA GLN A 223 -8.99 11.00 -24.30
C GLN A 223 -9.89 11.59 -25.37
N GLU A 224 -10.20 12.88 -25.25
CA GLU A 224 -10.56 13.67 -26.40
C GLU A 224 -9.40 13.43 -27.35
N LEU A 225 -9.61 12.51 -28.29
CA LEU A 225 -8.83 12.48 -29.50
C LEU A 225 -9.02 13.89 -30.01
N GLU A 226 -8.03 14.75 -29.76
CA GLU A 226 -7.81 15.92 -30.58
C GLU A 226 -7.72 15.34 -31.97
N LEU A 227 -8.88 15.31 -32.64
CA LEU A 227 -8.96 15.16 -34.07
C LEU A 227 -8.17 16.38 -34.52
N GLU A 228 -6.88 16.18 -34.76
CA GLU A 228 -6.08 17.07 -35.57
C GLU A 228 -6.88 17.11 -36.88
N ASP A 229 -7.73 18.12 -36.99
CA ASP A 229 -8.35 18.52 -38.24
C ASP A 229 -7.15 18.78 -39.15
N GLU A 230 -6.77 17.75 -39.92
CA GLU A 230 -5.85 17.90 -41.03
C GLU A 230 -6.53 18.89 -41.97
N ASP A 231 -6.28 20.17 -41.73
CA ASP A 231 -6.63 21.27 -42.59
C ASP A 231 -5.98 20.99 -43.94
N GLU A 232 -6.80 20.35 -44.78
CA GLU A 232 -6.66 20.16 -46.20
C GLU A 232 -6.39 21.54 -46.82
N SER A 233 -5.10 21.86 -46.93
CA SER A 233 -4.67 23.08 -47.58
C SER A 233 -4.98 22.98 -49.09
N PRO A 234 -5.53 24.05 -49.69
CA PRO A 234 -5.98 24.06 -51.08
C PRO A 234 -4.84 23.98 -52.11
#